data_AF-A0A673FNB5-F1
#
_entry.id   AF-A0A673FNB5-F1
#
_cell.length_a   1.000
_cell.length_b   1.000
_cell.length_c   1.000
_cell.angle_alpha   90.00
_cell.angle_beta   90.00
_cell.angle_gamma   90.00
#
_symmetry.space_group_name_H-M   'P 1'
#
loop_
_entity.id
_entity.type
_entity.pdbx_description
1 polymer ?
#
loop_
_entity_poly.entity_id
_entity_poly.type
_entity_poly.pdbx_seq_one_letter_code
_entity_poly.pdbx_strand_id
1 'polypeptide(L)'
;MWIYIFFYNIFNRFLLPVVGQSKPLCFDIPVPHKLRLLQDSASEFSMNGESLSEQNGFHQIAFHYKTNHHLIISTKSISYRNGQDNVEFLWEFTRELLSINSVSLVVLENEMNATMGNIGVVILSHKKDWVMFLWPAIWEYSKDANLTGVLGKRADISYEETKGSQTPTLEIKDKEVKTSFDYRLHSTPVRECWLVPFQALMEAEISDFTVTQL
;
A
#
# COMPACT_ATOMS: atom_id res chain seq x y z
N MET A 1 39.47 11.64 -13.90
CA MET A 1 38.58 11.77 -12.73
C MET A 1 37.37 10.89 -12.99
N TRP A 2 37.27 9.75 -12.31
CA TRP A 2 36.15 8.84 -12.48
C TRP A 2 34.99 9.30 -11.59
N ILE A 3 33.85 9.62 -12.18
CA ILE A 3 32.62 9.88 -11.45
C ILE A 3 31.93 8.52 -11.29
N TYR A 4 31.90 8.00 -10.07
CA TYR A 4 31.04 6.87 -9.74
C TYR A 4 29.63 7.41 -9.50
N ILE A 5 28.71 7.16 -10.43
CA ILE A 5 27.29 7.42 -10.25
C ILE A 5 26.70 6.17 -9.59
N PHE A 6 26.42 6.23 -8.29
CA PHE A 6 25.66 5.20 -7.60
C PHE A 6 24.17 5.48 -7.80
N PHE A 7 23.49 4.70 -8.63
CA PHE A 7 22.03 4.68 -8.68
C PHE A 7 21.53 3.75 -7.56
N TYR A 8 21.32 4.28 -6.36
CA TYR A 8 20.50 3.58 -5.37
C TYR A 8 19.04 3.69 -5.82
N ASN A 9 18.56 2.69 -6.58
CA ASN A 9 17.13 2.59 -6.84
C ASN A 9 16.42 2.23 -5.54
N ILE A 10 15.57 3.15 -5.07
CA ILE A 10 14.72 2.95 -3.89
C ILE A 10 13.35 2.49 -4.40
N PHE A 11 12.77 1.54 -3.69
CA PHE A 11 11.51 0.91 -4.07
C PHE A 11 10.61 0.79 -2.86
N ASN A 12 9.30 0.86 -3.09
CA ASN A 12 8.32 0.41 -2.13
C ASN A 12 7.98 -1.05 -2.39
N ARG A 13 8.18 -1.88 -1.37
CA ARG A 13 7.86 -3.30 -1.41
C ARG A 13 6.45 -3.56 -0.91
N PHE A 14 5.61 -4.14 -1.75
CA PHE A 14 4.28 -4.58 -1.36
C PHE A 14 4.31 -6.05 -0.98
N LEU A 15 3.63 -6.39 0.12
CA LEU A 15 3.46 -7.75 0.59
C LEU A 15 2.03 -8.21 0.29
N LEU A 16 1.91 -9.35 -0.37
CA LEU A 16 0.64 -10.00 -0.68
C LEU A 16 0.56 -11.34 0.05
N PRO A 17 -0.20 -11.42 1.17
CA PRO A 17 -0.49 -12.69 1.81
C PRO A 17 -1.24 -13.61 0.85
N VAL A 18 -0.82 -14.88 0.79
CA VAL A 18 -1.48 -15.92 0.00
C VAL A 18 -2.09 -16.94 0.96
N VAL A 19 -3.39 -17.20 0.82
CA VAL A 19 -4.11 -18.14 1.67
C VAL A 19 -3.55 -19.55 1.50
N GLY A 20 -3.30 -20.25 2.61
CA GLY A 20 -2.78 -21.61 2.60
C GLY A 20 -1.28 -21.74 2.32
N GLN A 21 -0.57 -20.63 2.08
CA GLN A 21 0.87 -20.61 1.84
C GLN A 21 1.65 -20.13 3.06
N SER A 22 2.85 -20.69 3.26
CA SER A 22 3.73 -20.34 4.39
C SER A 22 4.44 -19.00 4.18
N LYS A 23 4.66 -18.61 2.91
CA LYS A 23 5.34 -17.36 2.53
C LYS A 23 4.42 -16.47 1.70
N PRO A 24 4.33 -15.16 2.00
CA PRO A 24 3.67 -14.20 1.11
C PRO A 24 4.48 -13.99 -0.17
N LEU A 25 3.79 -13.52 -1.21
CA LEU A 25 4.43 -12.97 -2.40
C LEU A 25 4.76 -11.50 -2.16
N CYS A 26 5.79 -10.98 -2.83
CA CYS A 26 6.13 -9.56 -2.78
C CYS A 26 6.64 -9.05 -4.11
N PHE A 27 6.47 -7.74 -4.32
CA PHE A 27 6.92 -7.05 -5.51
C PHE A 27 7.34 -5.62 -5.17
N ASP A 28 8.26 -5.09 -5.95
CA ASP A 28 8.86 -3.77 -5.75
C ASP A 28 8.36 -2.78 -6.81
N ILE A 29 7.97 -1.58 -6.38
CA ILE A 29 7.64 -0.45 -7.27
C ILE A 29 8.66 0.67 -7.05
N PRO A 30 9.33 1.17 -8.10
CA PRO A 30 10.34 2.23 -7.97
C PRO A 30 9.70 3.55 -7.52
N VAL A 31 10.40 4.29 -6.66
CA VAL A 31 10.03 5.65 -6.25
C VAL A 31 10.79 6.70 -7.09
N PRO A 32 10.28 7.94 -7.25
CA PRO A 32 9.00 8.47 -6.76
C PRO A 32 7.82 8.02 -7.63
N HIS A 33 6.64 7.95 -7.01
CA HIS A 33 5.40 7.64 -7.72
C HIS A 33 4.17 8.23 -7.03
N LYS A 34 3.13 8.43 -7.82
CA LYS A 34 1.76 8.62 -7.36
C LYS A 34 0.94 7.44 -7.86
N LEU A 35 0.43 6.64 -6.94
CA LEU A 35 -0.25 5.39 -7.27
C LEU A 35 -1.68 5.38 -6.76
N ARG A 36 -2.56 4.77 -7.56
CA ARG A 36 -3.85 4.28 -7.12
C ARG A 36 -3.67 3.00 -6.32
N LEU A 37 -3.84 3.09 -5.01
CA LEU A 37 -3.65 1.99 -4.08
C LEU A 37 -4.90 1.13 -4.00
N LEU A 38 -6.07 1.77 -3.90
CA LEU A 38 -7.37 1.12 -3.95
C LEU A 38 -8.37 1.96 -4.74
N GLN A 39 -9.32 1.29 -5.37
CA GLN A 39 -10.51 1.93 -5.93
C GLN A 39 -11.67 0.94 -5.95
N ASP A 40 -12.83 1.43 -5.52
CA ASP A 40 -14.12 0.80 -5.73
C ASP A 40 -15.05 1.80 -6.41
N SER A 41 -15.37 1.54 -7.67
CA SER A 41 -16.23 2.43 -8.45
C SER A 41 -17.69 2.38 -7.98
N ALA A 42 -18.13 1.27 -7.36
CA ALA A 42 -19.52 1.12 -6.93
C ALA A 42 -19.84 1.97 -5.68
N SER A 43 -18.87 2.09 -4.77
CA SER A 43 -18.99 2.95 -3.58
C SER A 43 -18.42 4.36 -3.77
N GLU A 44 -17.94 4.68 -4.97
CA GLU A 44 -17.24 5.95 -5.28
C GLU A 44 -16.05 6.19 -4.34
N PHE A 45 -15.32 5.13 -4.00
CA PHE A 45 -14.15 5.18 -3.15
C PHE A 45 -12.87 5.11 -3.99
N SER A 46 -11.89 5.94 -3.65
CA SER A 46 -10.51 5.77 -4.11
C SER A 46 -9.51 6.13 -3.02
N MET A 47 -8.37 5.45 -3.06
CA MET A 47 -7.23 5.70 -2.20
C MET A 47 -5.98 5.80 -3.05
N ASN A 48 -5.31 6.94 -2.97
CA ASN A 48 -4.08 7.23 -3.72
C ASN A 48 -2.95 7.51 -2.75
N GLY A 49 -1.72 7.17 -3.13
CA GLY A 49 -0.52 7.42 -2.33
C GLY A 49 0.57 8.07 -3.15
N GLU A 50 1.28 9.02 -2.55
CA GLU A 50 2.47 9.66 -3.11
C GLU A 50 3.71 9.27 -2.31
N SER A 51 4.73 8.83 -3.03
CA SER A 51 6.05 8.52 -2.51
C SER A 51 7.08 9.45 -3.11
N LEU A 52 7.96 9.96 -2.25
CA LEU A 52 9.05 10.84 -2.64
C LEU A 52 10.31 10.04 -2.96
N SER A 53 11.22 10.68 -3.69
CA SER A 53 12.57 10.16 -3.87
C SER A 53 13.24 9.96 -2.52
N GLU A 54 14.04 8.92 -2.40
CA GLU A 54 14.84 8.65 -1.20
C GLU A 54 14.06 8.36 0.09
N GLN A 55 12.75 8.10 -0.02
CA GLN A 55 11.89 7.79 1.12
C GLN A 55 11.31 6.37 0.99
N ASN A 56 11.22 5.66 2.11
CA ASN A 56 10.43 4.43 2.19
C ASN A 56 8.95 4.78 2.32
N GLY A 57 8.06 3.99 1.72
CA GLY A 57 6.62 4.16 1.87
C GLY A 57 6.09 5.46 1.26
N PHE A 58 5.01 5.97 1.84
CA PHE A 58 4.30 7.13 1.32
C PHE A 58 4.58 8.37 2.17
N HIS A 59 4.74 9.50 1.51
CA HIS A 59 4.76 10.81 2.15
C HIS A 59 3.33 11.27 2.48
N GLN A 60 2.41 11.00 1.56
CA GLN A 60 1.01 11.38 1.67
C GLN A 60 0.11 10.29 1.11
N ILE A 61 -1.04 10.09 1.74
CA ILE A 61 -2.11 9.21 1.28
C ILE A 61 -3.41 10.00 1.29
N ALA A 62 -4.20 9.90 0.21
CA ALA A 62 -5.47 10.57 0.07
C ALA A 62 -6.59 9.56 -0.14
N PHE A 63 -7.71 9.74 0.55
CA PHE A 63 -8.93 8.99 0.32
C PHE A 63 -9.98 9.95 -0.20
N HIS A 64 -10.68 9.54 -1.26
CA HIS A 64 -11.87 10.18 -1.77
C HIS A 64 -13.03 9.21 -1.60
N TYR A 65 -14.14 9.69 -1.06
CA TYR A 65 -15.35 8.89 -0.91
C TYR A 65 -16.57 9.75 -1.22
N LYS A 66 -17.32 9.35 -2.25
CA LYS A 66 -18.41 10.18 -2.81
C LYS A 66 -17.89 11.58 -3.16
N THR A 67 -18.80 12.51 -3.42
CA THR A 67 -18.44 13.86 -3.86
C THR A 67 -17.83 14.74 -2.77
N ASN A 68 -18.14 14.48 -1.50
CA ASN A 68 -17.96 15.43 -0.41
C ASN A 68 -16.92 15.01 0.64
N HIS A 69 -16.54 13.72 0.71
CA HIS A 69 -15.60 13.25 1.73
C HIS A 69 -14.18 13.12 1.16
N HIS A 70 -13.27 13.89 1.75
CA HIS A 70 -11.86 13.92 1.38
C HIS A 70 -11.03 13.75 2.64
N LEU A 71 -10.11 12.80 2.65
CA LEU A 71 -9.19 12.58 3.76
C LEU A 71 -7.77 12.64 3.24
N ILE A 72 -6.96 13.54 3.77
CA ILE A 72 -5.54 13.67 3.47
C ILE A 72 -4.74 13.29 4.70
N ILE A 73 -3.86 12.31 4.54
CA ILE A 73 -3.01 11.79 5.60
C ILE A 73 -1.58 12.10 5.18
N SER A 74 -0.90 12.91 5.97
CA SER A 74 0.53 13.18 5.83
C SER A 74 1.30 12.60 7.00
N THR A 75 2.62 12.66 6.96
CA THR A 75 3.47 12.27 8.09
C THR A 75 3.37 13.20 9.30
N LYS A 76 2.64 14.33 9.19
CA LYS A 76 2.51 15.35 10.25
C LYS A 76 1.09 15.46 10.80
N SER A 77 0.12 15.50 9.89
CA SER A 77 -1.29 15.68 10.25
C SER A 77 -2.22 14.88 9.34
N ILE A 78 -3.44 14.73 9.82
CA ILE A 78 -4.56 14.07 9.16
C ILE A 78 -5.66 15.13 9.01
N SER A 79 -6.05 15.45 7.78
CA SER A 79 -7.12 16.42 7.50
C SER A 79 -8.30 15.71 6.86
N TYR A 80 -9.46 15.82 7.49
CA TYR A 80 -10.72 15.29 6.98
C TYR A 80 -11.66 16.45 6.62
N ARG A 81 -12.11 16.46 5.37
CA ARG A 81 -13.08 17.41 4.84
C ARG A 81 -14.37 16.69 4.48
N ASN A 82 -15.50 17.27 4.90
CA ASN A 82 -16.85 16.89 4.51
C ASN A 82 -17.57 18.12 3.94
N GLY A 83 -17.53 18.29 2.61
CA GLY A 83 -18.05 19.49 1.96
C GLY A 83 -17.28 20.75 2.39
N GLN A 84 -17.92 21.62 3.19
CA GLN A 84 -17.30 22.83 3.74
C GLN A 84 -16.66 22.61 5.12
N ASP A 85 -17.04 21.54 5.82
CA ASP A 85 -16.51 21.22 7.14
C ASP A 85 -15.11 20.62 7.00
N ASN A 86 -14.18 21.04 7.85
CA ASN A 86 -12.81 20.53 7.89
C ASN A 86 -12.36 20.32 9.34
N VAL A 87 -11.77 19.16 9.59
CA VAL A 87 -11.18 18.80 10.89
C VAL A 87 -9.75 18.34 10.64
N GLU A 88 -8.83 18.76 11.51
CA GLU A 88 -7.42 18.36 11.44
C GLU A 88 -7.00 17.69 12.76
N PHE A 89 -6.28 16.58 12.64
CA PHE A 89 -5.73 15.78 13.73
C PHE A 89 -4.21 15.74 13.62
N LEU A 90 -3.52 15.68 14.77
CA LEU A 90 -2.06 15.51 14.83
C LEU A 90 -1.71 14.13 15.37
N TRP A 91 -0.78 13.42 14.71
CA TRP A 91 -0.35 12.07 15.10
C TRP A 91 0.12 11.96 16.55
N GLU A 92 0.87 12.96 17.03
CA GLU A 92 1.59 12.90 18.31
C GLU A 92 0.71 13.12 19.55
N PHE A 93 -0.57 13.48 19.38
CA PHE A 93 -1.39 13.97 20.49
C PHE A 93 -2.78 13.33 20.63
N THR A 94 -3.14 12.34 19.80
CA THR A 94 -4.56 12.00 19.62
C THR A 94 -4.95 10.55 19.94
N ARG A 95 -6.00 10.45 20.76
CA ARG A 95 -7.04 9.41 20.62
C ARG A 95 -8.31 10.14 20.21
N GLU A 96 -8.51 10.25 18.90
CA GLU A 96 -9.69 10.92 18.37
C GLU A 96 -10.57 9.95 17.61
N LEU A 97 -11.88 10.08 17.86
CA LEU A 97 -12.92 9.32 17.21
C LEU A 97 -13.83 10.30 16.49
N LEU A 98 -13.88 10.19 15.18
CA LEU A 98 -14.85 10.88 14.35
C LEU A 98 -15.75 9.83 13.71
N SER A 99 -17.06 9.96 13.87
CA SER A 99 -18.05 9.12 13.19
C SER A 99 -19.15 10.00 12.62
N ILE A 100 -19.25 10.05 11.30
CA ILE A 100 -20.21 10.86 10.56
C ILE A 100 -20.78 10.01 9.42
N ASN A 101 -22.08 9.70 9.50
CA ASN A 101 -22.79 8.87 8.53
C ASN A 101 -22.09 7.51 8.33
N SER A 102 -21.59 7.24 7.13
CA SER A 102 -20.86 6.02 6.77
C SER A 102 -19.34 6.18 6.84
N VAL A 103 -18.83 7.24 7.50
CA VAL A 103 -17.40 7.50 7.67
C VAL A 103 -17.06 7.40 9.15
N SER A 104 -16.05 6.59 9.48
CA SER A 104 -15.51 6.47 10.83
C SER A 104 -13.99 6.58 10.77
N LEU A 105 -13.42 7.50 11.54
CA LEU A 105 -11.99 7.70 11.67
C LEU A 105 -11.62 7.50 13.15
N VAL A 106 -10.74 6.54 13.39
CA VAL A 106 -10.13 6.32 14.70
C VAL A 106 -8.65 6.63 14.56
N VAL A 107 -8.22 7.74 15.15
CA VAL A 107 -6.82 8.16 15.15
C VAL A 107 -6.22 7.77 16.50
N LEU A 108 -5.17 6.97 16.45
CA LEU A 108 -4.36 6.55 17.58
C LEU A 108 -2.93 7.04 17.39
N GLU A 109 -2.08 6.78 18.37
CA GLU A 109 -0.65 7.02 18.25
C GLU A 109 -0.05 6.13 17.14
N ASN A 110 0.49 6.74 16.09
CA ASN A 110 1.13 6.08 14.95
C ASN A 110 0.24 5.12 14.12
N GLU A 111 -1.06 5.05 14.40
CA GLU A 111 -2.01 4.23 13.65
C GLU A 111 -3.32 4.99 13.44
N MET A 112 -3.90 4.88 12.25
CA MET A 112 -5.21 5.39 11.94
C MET A 112 -6.06 4.32 11.27
N ASN A 113 -7.26 4.09 11.80
CA ASN A 113 -8.26 3.23 11.20
C ASN A 113 -9.32 4.11 10.55
N ALA A 114 -9.46 3.99 9.23
CA ALA A 114 -10.45 4.73 8.45
C ALA A 114 -11.44 3.75 7.81
N THR A 115 -12.71 3.95 8.08
CA THR A 115 -13.82 3.25 7.41
C THR A 115 -14.60 4.24 6.59
N MET A 116 -14.80 3.95 5.30
CA MET A 116 -15.61 4.74 4.38
C MET A 116 -16.57 3.79 3.65
N GLY A 117 -17.85 3.81 4.03
CA GLY A 117 -18.83 2.85 3.54
C GLY A 117 -18.52 1.44 4.05
N ASN A 118 -18.20 0.53 3.11
CA ASN A 118 -17.86 -0.88 3.35
C ASN A 118 -16.35 -1.17 3.26
N ILE A 119 -15.52 -0.13 3.16
CA ILE A 119 -14.07 -0.25 3.00
C ILE A 119 -13.38 0.24 4.28
N GLY A 120 -12.63 -0.65 4.92
CA GLY A 120 -11.80 -0.37 6.10
C GLY A 120 -10.31 -0.44 5.77
N VAL A 121 -9.59 0.64 6.05
CA VAL A 121 -8.15 0.73 5.83
C VAL A 121 -7.45 1.17 7.11
N VAL A 122 -6.30 0.55 7.39
CA VAL A 122 -5.39 0.95 8.46
C VAL A 122 -4.20 1.65 7.82
N ILE A 123 -3.87 2.83 8.32
CA ILE A 123 -2.67 3.56 7.93
C ILE A 123 -1.74 3.63 9.13
N LEU A 124 -0.53 3.10 8.96
CA LEU A 124 0.52 3.14 9.96
C LEU A 124 1.48 4.29 9.67
N SER A 125 1.81 5.06 10.69
CA SER A 125 2.88 6.05 10.65
C SER A 125 4.15 5.43 11.24
N HIS A 126 5.22 5.41 10.45
CA HIS A 126 6.49 4.80 10.81
C HIS A 126 7.60 5.83 10.85
N LYS A 127 8.61 5.58 11.69
CA LYS A 127 9.86 6.34 11.74
C LYS A 127 11.04 5.42 11.52
N LYS A 128 11.85 5.68 10.50
CA LYS A 128 13.13 5.00 10.27
C LYS A 128 14.19 6.03 9.93
N ASP A 129 15.35 5.93 10.58
CA ASP A 129 16.47 6.86 10.37
C ASP A 129 16.04 8.34 10.44
N TRP A 130 15.14 8.65 11.38
CA TRP A 130 14.54 9.98 11.59
C TRP A 130 13.60 10.46 10.48
N VAL A 131 13.38 9.67 9.43
CA VAL A 131 12.43 9.95 8.36
C VAL A 131 11.09 9.26 8.67
N MET A 132 10.04 10.07 8.76
CA MET A 132 8.67 9.58 8.91
C MET A 132 8.12 9.13 7.56
N PHE A 133 7.30 8.07 7.53
CA PHE A 133 6.58 7.65 6.34
C PHE A 133 5.30 6.89 6.71
N LEU A 134 4.38 6.85 5.76
CA LEU A 134 3.09 6.19 5.89
C LEU A 134 3.11 4.83 5.21
N TRP A 135 2.44 3.86 5.82
CA TRP A 135 2.28 2.54 5.26
C TRP A 135 0.83 2.05 5.36
N PRO A 136 0.14 1.85 4.23
CA PRO A 136 -1.21 1.32 4.22
C PRO A 136 -1.22 -0.19 4.44
N ALA A 137 -2.09 -0.65 5.33
CA ALA A 137 -2.45 -2.05 5.50
C ALA A 137 -3.97 -2.18 5.41
N ILE A 138 -4.47 -2.99 4.47
CA ILE A 138 -5.92 -3.24 4.39
C ILE A 138 -6.27 -4.34 5.39
N TRP A 139 -7.11 -3.96 6.35
CA TRP A 139 -7.57 -4.82 7.43
C TRP A 139 -8.88 -5.53 7.10
N GLU A 140 -9.85 -4.85 6.49
CA GLU A 140 -11.20 -5.42 6.29
C GLU A 140 -11.97 -4.73 5.15
N TYR A 141 -12.62 -5.51 4.27
CA TYR A 141 -13.57 -5.02 3.26
C TYR A 141 -14.65 -6.08 3.04
N SER A 142 -15.84 -5.67 2.60
CA SER A 142 -16.91 -6.63 2.28
C SER A 142 -16.49 -7.53 1.13
N LYS A 143 -16.78 -8.84 1.19
CA LYS A 143 -16.52 -9.81 0.11
C LYS A 143 -17.07 -9.38 -1.25
N ASP A 144 -18.07 -8.49 -1.26
CA ASP A 144 -18.74 -7.98 -2.45
C ASP A 144 -18.06 -6.74 -3.07
N ALA A 145 -16.99 -6.21 -2.46
CA ALA A 145 -16.29 -5.04 -2.98
C ALA A 145 -15.37 -5.43 -4.16
N ASN A 146 -15.62 -4.83 -5.34
CA ASN A 146 -14.76 -5.02 -6.50
C ASN A 146 -13.56 -4.06 -6.43
N LEU A 147 -12.61 -4.40 -5.55
CA LEU A 147 -11.44 -3.57 -5.30
C LEU A 147 -10.41 -3.72 -6.42
N THR A 148 -10.12 -2.59 -7.07
CA THR A 148 -9.01 -2.43 -8.02
C THR A 148 -7.89 -1.61 -7.38
N GLY A 149 -6.76 -1.45 -8.08
CA GLY A 149 -5.57 -0.77 -7.57
C GLY A 149 -4.49 -1.73 -7.08
N VAL A 150 -3.33 -1.19 -6.70
CA VAL A 150 -2.14 -1.98 -6.33
C VAL A 150 -2.41 -2.93 -5.15
N LEU A 151 -3.25 -2.52 -4.19
CA LEU A 151 -3.59 -3.31 -3.01
C LEU A 151 -4.91 -4.11 -3.15
N GLY A 152 -5.67 -3.88 -4.23
CA GLY A 152 -7.01 -4.46 -4.43
C GLY A 152 -6.99 -5.90 -4.95
N LYS A 153 -5.92 -6.30 -5.65
CA LYS A 153 -5.78 -7.66 -6.21
C LYS A 153 -5.40 -8.67 -5.11
N ARG A 154 -6.40 -9.29 -4.47
CA ARG A 154 -6.19 -10.26 -3.37
C ARG A 154 -6.81 -11.65 -3.58
N ALA A 155 -7.80 -11.81 -4.46
CA ALA A 155 -8.75 -12.91 -4.31
C ALA A 155 -8.28 -14.29 -4.81
N ASP A 156 -7.47 -14.40 -5.87
CA ASP A 156 -7.26 -15.71 -6.53
C ASP A 156 -5.80 -15.94 -6.96
N ILE A 157 -4.85 -15.67 -6.07
CA ILE A 157 -3.44 -15.99 -6.35
C ILE A 157 -3.03 -17.16 -5.47
N SER A 158 -2.85 -18.32 -6.09
CA SER A 158 -2.12 -19.47 -5.54
C SER A 158 -0.79 -19.61 -6.27
N TYR A 159 0.18 -20.24 -5.61
CA TYR A 159 1.44 -20.60 -6.25
C TYR A 159 1.88 -22.00 -5.85
N GLU A 160 2.62 -22.66 -6.73
CA GLU A 160 3.33 -23.91 -6.42
C GLU A 160 4.84 -23.73 -6.57
N GLU A 161 5.60 -24.34 -5.65
CA GLU A 161 7.06 -24.34 -5.72
C GLU A 161 7.55 -25.44 -6.67
N THR A 162 8.19 -25.04 -7.76
CA THR A 162 8.72 -25.99 -8.74
C THR A 162 9.98 -26.68 -8.19
N LYS A 163 9.91 -27.98 -7.92
CA LYS A 163 11.06 -28.77 -7.41
C LYS A 163 12.00 -29.13 -8.56
N GLY A 164 13.27 -28.73 -8.47
CA GLY A 164 14.33 -29.22 -9.37
C GLY A 164 15.14 -28.16 -10.15
N SER A 165 14.82 -26.87 -10.01
CA SER A 165 15.60 -25.78 -10.63
C SER A 165 16.71 -25.27 -9.70
N GLN A 166 17.86 -24.87 -10.24
CA GLN A 166 18.94 -24.21 -9.48
C GLN A 166 18.52 -22.84 -8.92
N THR A 167 17.49 -22.22 -9.51
CA THR A 167 16.87 -20.98 -9.03
C THR A 167 15.44 -21.25 -8.58
N PRO A 168 15.01 -20.75 -7.40
CA PRO A 168 13.63 -20.94 -6.96
C PRO A 168 12.68 -20.34 -8.00
N THR A 169 11.72 -21.14 -8.42
CA THR A 169 10.75 -20.80 -9.47
C THR A 169 9.38 -21.16 -8.94
N LEU A 170 8.43 -20.24 -9.07
CA LEU A 170 7.05 -20.45 -8.69
C LEU A 170 6.19 -20.60 -9.94
N GLU A 171 5.25 -21.53 -9.90
CA GLU A 171 4.15 -21.54 -10.85
C GLU A 171 3.03 -20.67 -10.29
N ILE A 172 2.74 -19.55 -10.97
CA ILE A 172 1.68 -18.61 -10.59
C ILE A 172 0.76 -18.47 -11.80
N LYS A 173 -0.51 -18.87 -11.65
CA LYS A 173 -1.50 -18.86 -12.75
C LYS A 173 -0.99 -19.55 -14.02
N ASP A 174 -0.50 -20.79 -13.86
CA ASP A 174 0.02 -21.64 -14.95
C ASP A 174 1.22 -21.05 -15.71
N LYS A 175 1.94 -20.09 -15.09
CA LYS A 175 3.16 -19.48 -15.64
C LYS A 175 4.31 -19.66 -14.67
N GLU A 176 5.45 -20.09 -15.21
CA GLU A 176 6.70 -20.12 -14.46
C GLU A 176 7.22 -18.70 -14.23
N VAL A 177 7.42 -18.35 -12.96
CA VAL A 177 7.92 -17.07 -12.50
C VAL A 177 9.22 -17.30 -11.75
N LYS A 178 10.31 -16.76 -12.28
CA LYS A 178 11.59 -16.70 -11.56
C LYS A 178 11.42 -15.79 -10.35
N THR A 179 11.72 -16.32 -9.17
CA THR A 179 11.66 -15.58 -7.92
C THR A 179 13.05 -15.50 -7.30
N SER A 180 13.25 -14.52 -6.44
CA SER A 180 14.37 -14.52 -5.51
C SER A 180 13.86 -14.43 -4.08
N PHE A 181 14.67 -14.91 -3.13
CA PHE A 181 14.49 -14.54 -1.74
C PHE A 181 14.98 -13.11 -1.55
N ASP A 182 14.23 -12.32 -0.80
CA ASP A 182 14.74 -11.04 -0.35
C ASP A 182 15.45 -11.16 1.01
N TYR A 183 16.75 -10.86 0.99
CA TYR A 183 17.62 -10.86 2.17
C TYR A 183 17.96 -9.44 2.66
N ARG A 184 17.23 -8.39 2.24
CA ARG A 184 17.50 -6.99 2.65
C ARG A 184 17.06 -6.78 4.10
N LEU A 185 17.80 -7.41 5.01
CA LEU A 185 17.76 -7.22 6.44
C LEU A 185 18.35 -5.85 6.77
N HIS A 186 17.56 -5.01 7.45
CA HIS A 186 17.92 -4.27 8.68
C HIS A 186 16.74 -3.32 9.02
N SER A 187 16.03 -3.64 10.10
CA SER A 187 15.24 -2.74 10.98
C SER A 187 13.70 -2.70 11.02
N THR A 188 12.94 -3.67 10.50
CA THR A 188 11.50 -3.85 10.86
C THR A 188 11.07 -5.30 10.58
N PRO A 189 9.94 -5.83 11.10
CA PRO A 189 9.64 -7.26 11.05
C PRO A 189 9.36 -7.72 9.61
N VAL A 190 10.42 -8.05 8.88
CA VAL A 190 10.38 -8.57 7.51
C VAL A 190 9.94 -10.03 7.61
N ARG A 191 8.69 -10.30 7.23
CA ARG A 191 8.31 -11.67 6.86
C ARG A 191 9.05 -12.00 5.57
N GLU A 192 9.81 -13.10 5.57
CA GLU A 192 10.38 -13.65 4.34
C GLU A 192 9.30 -13.74 3.25
N CYS A 193 9.59 -13.27 2.05
CA CYS A 193 8.65 -13.27 0.93
C CYS A 193 9.32 -13.74 -0.36
N TRP A 194 8.49 -14.23 -1.28
CA TRP A 194 8.91 -14.54 -2.64
C TRP A 194 8.86 -13.27 -3.49
N LEU A 195 10.03 -12.73 -3.84
CA LEU A 195 10.13 -11.55 -4.70
C LEU A 195 9.89 -11.95 -6.15
N VAL A 196 8.79 -11.46 -6.71
CA VAL A 196 8.34 -11.74 -8.07
C VAL A 196 8.18 -10.44 -8.86
N PRO A 197 8.28 -10.47 -10.21
CA PRO A 197 8.02 -9.31 -11.05
C PRO A 197 6.59 -8.79 -10.87
N PHE A 198 6.41 -7.46 -10.87
CA PHE A 198 5.11 -6.80 -10.75
C PHE A 198 4.09 -7.35 -11.78
N GLN A 199 4.50 -7.47 -13.04
CA GLN A 199 3.67 -7.92 -14.14
C GLN A 199 3.18 -9.37 -13.97
N ALA A 200 3.92 -10.21 -13.23
CA ALA A 200 3.52 -11.59 -12.98
C ALA A 200 2.29 -11.67 -12.06
N LEU A 201 2.16 -10.73 -11.12
CA LEU A 201 1.03 -10.67 -10.20
C LEU A 201 -0.10 -9.80 -10.74
N MET A 202 0.24 -8.64 -11.31
CA MET A 202 -0.73 -7.63 -11.68
C MET A 202 -1.28 -7.83 -13.09
N GLU A 203 -0.54 -8.49 -13.98
CA GLU A 203 -0.88 -8.65 -15.41
C GLU A 203 -1.15 -7.30 -16.10
N ALA A 204 -0.45 -6.27 -15.64
CA ALA A 204 -0.58 -4.87 -16.04
C ALA A 204 0.76 -4.16 -15.81
N GLU A 205 0.93 -2.97 -16.37
CA GLU A 205 2.10 -2.14 -16.15
C GLU A 205 1.91 -1.20 -14.97
N ILE A 206 3.01 -0.77 -14.34
CA ILE A 206 2.96 0.17 -13.21
C ILE A 206 2.27 1.48 -13.62
N SER A 207 2.42 1.90 -14.88
CA SER A 207 1.77 3.08 -15.46
C SER A 207 0.25 3.02 -15.43
N ASP A 208 -0.35 1.82 -15.42
CA ASP A 208 -1.80 1.67 -15.39
C ASP A 208 -2.38 2.05 -14.02
N PHE A 209 -1.52 2.14 -13.00
CA PHE A 209 -1.86 2.52 -11.64
C PHE A 209 -1.39 3.93 -11.29
N THR A 210 -0.69 4.63 -12.19
CA THR A 210 -0.21 5.98 -11.87
C THR A 210 -1.35 7.00 -11.93
N VAL A 211 -1.30 7.97 -11.03
CA VAL A 211 -2.29 9.06 -10.96
C VAL A 211 -1.60 10.41 -11.03
N THR A 212 -2.25 11.40 -11.62
CA THR A 212 -1.72 12.77 -11.70
C THR A 212 -1.97 13.55 -10.41
N GLN A 213 -3.03 13.19 -9.68
CA GLN A 213 -3.50 13.85 -8.46
C GLN A 213 -3.83 12.80 -7.39
N LEU A 214 -3.72 13.23 -6.14
CA LEU A 214 -4.05 12.43 -4.97
C LEU A 214 -5.53 12.54 -4.64
#